data_AF-A0A0A9YMT1-F1
#
_entry.id   AF-A0A0A9YMT1-F1
#
_cell.length_a   1.000
_cell.length_b   1.000
_cell.length_c   1.000
_cell.angle_alpha   90.00
_cell.angle_beta   90.00
_cell.angle_gamma   90.00
#
_symmetry.space_group_name_H-M   'P 1'
#
loop_
_entity.id
_entity.type
_entity.pdbx_description
1 polymer ?
#
loop_
_entity_poly.entity_id
_entity_poly.type
_entity_poly.pdbx_seq_one_letter_code
_entity_poly.pdbx_strand_id
1 'polypeptide(L)'
;MLKKVLIIIVISGTLSYLSTLYYYVDQDRLHRTFCAPGKIKTLHKTTVHVVGKAAIADFLWLHILEGTLTDEADGLYQTGSIESDGFIFKFLSGPGYIQTTIPQDIEYLVLILNGRSDEKKQAALLWLEYLNVLPHLKRVGIVLLGDEKCRNDWILKYLRKHGGIVDVLFVVYDWKLVDNKDIFQWPLGVATYRRFPAVKDLKITDSPRKHFCNFVGTVYKNSSRSHLKQMIMDRQFPFSCVSYVREKWLPNETTESLLRYINILKNSDFTLCPVGRNTECYRIYEALSFGSIPVIEDVVTDGQCSSPLRLLKEYNAPFVYLDNWGHLSSSLGNLTDKWRQVAKLRNQNVSWYKSFKLLIRGKFIQVLKEKFLLKFGA
;
A
#
# COMPACT_ATOMS: atom_id res chain seq x y z
N MET A 1 -42.24 30.77 14.34
CA MET A 1 -43.14 29.77 13.73
C MET A 1 -42.32 28.55 13.31
N LEU A 2 -42.21 27.54 14.19
CA LEU A 2 -41.67 26.24 13.83
C LEU A 2 -42.83 25.36 13.34
N LYS A 3 -42.72 24.82 12.12
CA LYS A 3 -43.57 23.69 11.70
C LYS A 3 -42.97 22.41 12.30
N LYS A 4 -43.64 21.86 13.30
CA LYS A 4 -43.43 20.49 13.78
C LYS A 4 -44.12 19.55 12.79
N VAL A 5 -43.40 18.57 12.25
CA VAL A 5 -44.03 17.40 11.60
C VAL A 5 -43.74 16.20 12.47
N LEU A 6 -44.82 15.64 13.00
CA LEU A 6 -44.89 14.43 13.80
C LEU A 6 -45.12 13.26 12.83
N ILE A 7 -44.26 12.23 12.85
CA ILE A 7 -44.56 10.94 12.22
C ILE A 7 -44.59 9.88 13.33
N ILE A 8 -45.78 9.36 13.61
CA ILE A 8 -46.05 8.25 14.51
C ILE A 8 -45.93 6.97 13.69
N ILE A 9 -45.10 6.02 14.12
CA ILE A 9 -45.18 4.62 13.68
C ILE A 9 -45.76 3.81 14.84
N VAL A 10 -46.94 3.24 14.62
CA VAL A 10 -47.58 2.28 15.54
C VAL A 10 -46.89 0.94 15.38
N ILE A 11 -46.36 0.39 16.47
CA ILE A 11 -45.89 -1.00 16.54
C ILE A 11 -46.82 -1.75 17.49
N SER A 12 -47.48 -2.80 16.99
CA SER A 12 -48.09 -3.83 17.82
C SER A 12 -47.27 -5.11 17.72
N GLY A 13 -46.76 -5.60 18.86
CA GLY A 13 -46.54 -7.04 19.06
C GLY A 13 -45.09 -7.54 19.12
N THR A 14 -44.54 -7.50 20.34
CA THR A 14 -43.70 -8.53 21.00
C THR A 14 -42.26 -8.85 20.55
N LEU A 15 -41.35 -8.56 21.51
CA LEU A 15 -40.15 -9.28 21.94
C LEU A 15 -38.86 -9.34 21.08
N SER A 16 -37.98 -8.39 21.42
CA SER A 16 -36.63 -8.59 21.99
C SER A 16 -35.38 -8.77 21.10
N TYR A 17 -34.41 -7.89 21.41
CA TYR A 17 -32.98 -7.85 21.09
C TYR A 17 -32.52 -7.51 19.67
N LEU A 18 -32.22 -6.22 19.45
CA LEU A 18 -31.11 -5.73 18.59
C LEU A 18 -30.71 -4.31 19.03
N SER A 19 -29.51 -4.16 19.58
CA SER A 19 -28.92 -2.87 19.95
C SER A 19 -28.51 -2.08 18.71
N THR A 20 -29.08 -0.89 18.58
CA THR A 20 -28.82 0.11 17.51
C THR A 20 -27.79 1.13 18.00
N LEU A 21 -26.78 1.46 17.18
CA LEU A 21 -26.02 2.71 17.33
C LEU A 21 -25.86 3.35 15.95
N TYR A 22 -26.66 4.39 15.68
CA TYR A 22 -26.51 5.29 14.54
C TYR A 22 -26.19 6.69 15.06
N TYR A 23 -25.04 7.21 14.65
CA TYR A 23 -24.63 8.59 14.87
C TYR A 23 -25.49 9.53 14.00
N TYR A 24 -26.14 10.51 14.63
CA TYR A 24 -26.76 11.64 13.96
C TYR A 24 -25.93 12.90 14.25
N VAL A 25 -25.49 13.59 13.20
CA VAL A 25 -24.79 14.88 13.29
C VAL A 25 -25.83 15.98 13.35
N ASP A 26 -25.91 16.67 14.47
CA ASP A 26 -26.83 17.79 14.72
C ASP A 26 -26.20 19.10 14.20
N GLN A 27 -26.68 19.55 13.03
CA GLN A 27 -26.44 20.91 12.53
C GLN A 27 -27.45 21.87 13.17
N ASP A 28 -27.25 22.29 14.42
CA ASP A 28 -27.88 23.51 14.95
C ASP A 28 -27.33 23.98 16.32
N ARG A 29 -25.99 24.10 16.42
CA ARG A 29 -25.35 24.98 17.43
C ARG A 29 -24.34 25.91 16.78
N LEU A 30 -24.83 26.73 15.86
CA LEU A 30 -24.18 27.95 15.45
C LEU A 30 -25.11 29.10 15.80
N HIS A 31 -24.94 29.69 16.99
CA HIS A 31 -24.87 31.15 17.14
C HIS A 31 -24.64 31.60 18.60
N ARG A 32 -23.59 32.43 18.72
CA ARG A 32 -23.33 33.49 19.71
C ARG A 32 -22.79 33.09 21.09
N THR A 33 -21.48 33.23 21.20
CA THR A 33 -20.88 34.21 22.12
C THR A 33 -19.77 34.94 21.37
N PHE A 34 -19.97 36.24 21.15
CA PHE A 34 -18.97 37.16 20.63
C PHE A 34 -17.88 37.36 21.71
N CYS A 35 -16.65 36.94 21.41
CA CYS A 35 -15.44 37.44 22.05
C CYS A 35 -14.52 37.99 20.96
N ALA A 36 -13.74 39.00 21.33
CA ALA A 36 -12.88 39.87 20.51
C ALA A 36 -12.13 39.21 19.33
N PRO A 37 -11.70 39.98 18.30
CA PRO A 37 -10.91 39.45 17.17
C PRO A 37 -9.51 39.05 17.67
N GLY A 38 -9.42 37.87 18.28
CA GLY A 38 -8.17 37.18 18.50
C GLY A 38 -7.61 36.79 17.14
N LYS A 39 -6.37 37.22 16.87
CA LYS A 39 -5.55 36.75 15.74
C LYS A 39 -5.83 35.27 15.50
N ILE A 40 -6.31 34.91 14.31
CA ILE A 40 -6.32 33.52 13.85
C ILE A 40 -4.87 33.07 13.95
N LYS A 41 -4.54 32.28 14.99
CA LYS A 41 -3.23 31.62 15.07
C LYS A 41 -3.16 30.76 13.82
N THR A 42 -2.32 31.13 12.88
CA THR A 42 -1.90 30.26 11.80
C THR A 42 -1.52 28.93 12.43
N LEU A 43 -2.25 27.87 12.08
CA LEU A 43 -1.95 26.53 12.59
C LEU A 43 -0.52 26.22 12.15
N HIS A 44 0.42 26.18 13.10
CA HIS A 44 1.82 25.92 12.80
C HIS A 44 1.92 24.52 12.20
N LYS A 45 2.33 24.44 10.94
CA LYS A 45 2.48 23.16 10.23
C LYS A 45 3.90 22.66 10.43
N THR A 46 4.03 21.38 10.73
CA THR A 46 5.33 20.75 10.95
C THR A 46 5.88 20.27 9.62
N THR A 47 7.11 20.67 9.28
CA THR A 47 7.77 20.15 8.08
C THR A 47 8.35 18.76 8.36
N VAL A 48 7.97 17.77 7.56
CA VAL A 48 8.51 16.41 7.61
C VAL A 48 9.25 16.15 6.30
N HIS A 49 10.55 15.88 6.38
CA HIS A 49 11.33 15.46 5.22
C HIS A 49 11.14 13.97 5.00
N VAL A 50 10.88 13.58 3.76
CA VAL A 50 10.70 12.18 3.36
C VAL A 50 11.82 11.84 2.38
N VAL A 51 12.79 11.04 2.80
CA VAL A 51 13.98 10.70 1.99
C VAL A 51 13.85 9.29 1.44
N GLY A 52 13.80 9.17 0.11
CA GLY A 52 13.58 7.93 -0.61
C GLY A 52 14.87 7.23 -1.02
N LYS A 53 15.24 6.12 -0.36
CA LYS A 53 16.40 5.27 -0.71
C LYS A 53 16.02 3.83 -1.12
N ALA A 54 14.74 3.59 -1.34
CA ALA A 54 14.21 2.34 -1.89
C ALA A 54 13.06 2.62 -2.87
N ALA A 55 12.83 1.70 -3.79
CA ALA A 55 11.77 1.83 -4.81
C ALA A 55 10.38 2.12 -4.24
N ILE A 56 10.09 1.62 -3.02
CA ILE A 56 8.80 1.84 -2.36
C ILE A 56 8.57 3.31 -1.94
N ALA A 57 9.60 4.16 -2.00
CA ALA A 57 9.47 5.59 -1.76
C ALA A 57 8.47 6.25 -2.71
N ASP A 58 8.58 5.93 -4.00
CA ASP A 58 7.69 6.46 -5.03
C ASP A 58 6.26 5.93 -4.85
N PHE A 59 6.10 4.71 -4.32
CA PHE A 59 4.77 4.19 -4.00
C PHE A 59 4.12 5.01 -2.87
N LEU A 60 4.85 5.26 -1.78
CA LEU A 60 4.38 6.13 -0.71
C LEU A 60 4.03 7.53 -1.25
N TRP A 61 4.92 8.13 -2.04
CA TRP A 61 4.75 9.50 -2.52
C TRP A 61 3.63 9.65 -3.56
N LEU A 62 3.73 8.90 -4.67
CA LEU A 62 2.85 9.06 -5.83
C LEU A 62 1.50 8.36 -5.67
N HIS A 63 1.44 7.23 -4.94
CA HIS A 63 0.22 6.41 -4.87
C HIS A 63 -0.56 6.56 -3.58
N ILE A 64 0.12 6.80 -2.45
CA ILE A 64 -0.51 6.93 -1.12
C ILE A 64 -0.73 8.40 -0.76
N LEU A 65 0.31 9.24 -0.81
CA LEU A 65 0.19 10.68 -0.54
C LEU A 65 -0.37 11.46 -1.74
N GLU A 66 -0.29 10.87 -2.94
CA GLU A 66 -0.72 11.46 -4.21
C GLU A 66 0.01 12.77 -4.57
N GLY A 67 1.27 12.88 -4.11
CA GLY A 67 2.15 13.99 -4.42
C GLY A 67 2.60 14.00 -5.88
N THR A 68 3.16 15.12 -6.30
CA THR A 68 3.81 15.30 -7.61
C THR A 68 5.31 15.33 -7.44
N LEU A 69 6.05 15.01 -8.51
CA LEU A 69 7.50 15.08 -8.55
C LEU A 69 7.95 16.11 -9.57
N THR A 70 9.02 16.81 -9.21
CA THR A 70 9.83 17.62 -10.12
C THR A 70 11.16 16.89 -10.29
N ASP A 71 11.55 16.64 -11.54
CA ASP A 71 12.83 16.03 -11.89
C ASP A 71 13.84 17.11 -12.25
N GLU A 72 15.03 17.01 -11.66
CA GLU A 72 16.16 17.90 -11.94
C GLU A 72 17.41 17.08 -12.27
N ALA A 73 18.27 17.65 -13.12
CA ALA A 73 19.54 17.04 -13.57
C ALA A 73 19.36 15.58 -14.01
N ASP A 74 18.46 15.34 -14.97
CA ASP A 74 18.17 14.02 -15.55
C ASP A 74 17.79 12.94 -14.52
N GLY A 75 17.07 13.34 -13.47
CA GLY A 75 16.58 12.46 -12.41
C GLY A 75 17.60 12.19 -11.30
N LEU A 76 18.72 12.93 -11.28
CA LEU A 76 19.67 12.91 -10.18
C LEU A 76 19.01 13.38 -8.89
N TYR A 77 18.15 14.40 -8.99
CA TYR A 77 17.35 14.91 -7.89
C TYR A 77 15.88 14.90 -8.28
N GLN A 78 15.05 14.31 -7.43
CA GLN A 78 13.61 14.30 -7.57
C GLN A 78 13.01 14.86 -6.29
N THR A 79 12.22 15.92 -6.42
CA THR A 79 11.64 16.61 -5.27
C THR A 79 10.14 16.69 -5.36
N GLY A 80 9.48 16.82 -4.22
CA GLY A 80 8.05 17.07 -4.16
C GLY A 80 7.65 17.74 -2.85
N SER A 81 6.54 18.44 -2.85
CA SER A 81 5.96 19.03 -1.65
C SER A 81 4.46 18.83 -1.64
N ILE A 82 3.92 18.36 -0.52
CA ILE A 82 2.47 18.26 -0.31
C ILE A 82 2.13 18.62 1.13
N GLU A 83 1.00 19.29 1.28
CA GLU A 83 0.46 19.63 2.57
C GLU A 83 -0.69 18.71 2.92
N SER A 84 -0.66 18.10 4.11
CA SER A 84 -1.72 17.23 4.59
C SER A 84 -1.75 17.28 6.11
N ASP A 85 -2.93 17.53 6.67
CA ASP A 85 -3.22 17.19 8.07
C ASP A 85 -2.27 17.80 9.12
N GLY A 86 -1.82 19.05 8.90
CA GLY A 86 -0.89 19.73 9.81
C GLY A 86 0.60 19.46 9.54
N PHE A 87 0.90 18.67 8.51
CA PHE A 87 2.26 18.48 8.00
C PHE A 87 2.47 19.14 6.63
N ILE A 88 3.69 19.61 6.41
CA ILE A 88 4.24 19.87 5.08
C ILE A 88 5.25 18.76 4.82
N PHE A 89 4.91 17.84 3.93
CA PHE A 89 5.83 16.78 3.52
C PHE A 89 6.72 17.27 2.39
N LYS A 90 8.04 17.23 2.59
CA LYS A 90 9.04 17.52 1.56
C LYS A 90 9.71 16.21 1.15
N PHE A 91 9.46 15.75 -0.06
CA PHE A 91 10.02 14.51 -0.59
C PHE A 91 11.32 14.76 -1.33
N LEU A 92 12.31 13.92 -1.06
CA LEU A 92 13.64 13.95 -1.65
C LEU A 92 14.00 12.53 -2.10
N SER A 93 14.18 12.30 -3.39
CA SER A 93 14.54 10.99 -3.97
C SER A 93 15.50 11.16 -5.15
N GLY A 94 16.15 10.07 -5.53
CA GLY A 94 17.16 10.06 -6.58
C GLY A 94 18.57 9.76 -6.07
N PRO A 95 19.52 9.47 -6.99
CA PRO A 95 20.89 9.11 -6.63
C PRO A 95 21.68 10.28 -6.03
N GLY A 96 21.30 11.53 -6.33
CA GLY A 96 21.99 12.73 -5.86
C GLY A 96 21.76 13.04 -4.38
N TYR A 97 20.66 12.58 -3.80
CA TYR A 97 20.41 12.70 -2.35
C TYR A 97 21.14 11.60 -1.58
N ILE A 98 22.35 11.92 -1.13
CA ILE A 98 23.16 11.14 -0.19
C ILE A 98 23.17 11.84 1.16
N GLN A 99 23.79 11.22 2.16
CA GLN A 99 23.85 11.74 3.53
C GLN A 99 24.32 13.20 3.58
N THR A 100 25.33 13.56 2.78
CA THR A 100 25.92 14.91 2.78
C THR A 100 25.18 15.94 1.93
N THR A 101 24.18 15.52 1.13
CA THR A 101 23.44 16.43 0.23
C THR A 101 21.99 16.65 0.65
N ILE A 102 21.51 15.95 1.68
CA ILE A 102 20.23 16.29 2.31
C ILE A 102 20.36 17.53 3.21
N PRO A 103 19.27 18.30 3.40
CA PRO A 103 19.28 19.44 4.32
C PRO A 103 19.76 19.05 5.72
N GLN A 104 20.58 19.90 6.34
CA GLN A 104 21.17 19.64 7.67
C GLN A 104 20.27 20.09 8.83
N ASP A 105 19.27 20.93 8.53
CA ASP A 105 18.29 21.48 9.47
C ASP A 105 17.03 20.61 9.62
N ILE A 106 17.09 19.35 9.20
CA ILE A 106 15.96 18.42 9.29
C ILE A 106 15.64 18.12 10.76
N GLU A 107 14.43 18.51 11.18
CA GLU A 107 13.91 18.16 12.51
C GLU A 107 13.09 16.87 12.54
N TYR A 108 12.29 16.62 11.52
CA TYR A 108 11.39 15.47 11.41
C TYR A 108 11.67 14.74 10.10
N LEU A 109 12.02 13.46 10.20
CA LEU A 109 12.46 12.66 9.07
C LEU A 109 11.62 11.38 8.96
N VAL A 110 11.17 11.08 7.74
CA VAL A 110 10.78 9.74 7.35
C VAL A 110 11.78 9.23 6.31
N LEU A 111 12.50 8.17 6.64
CA LEU A 111 13.52 7.60 5.77
C LEU A 111 13.02 6.26 5.21
N ILE A 112 13.05 6.11 3.89
CA ILE A 112 12.57 4.91 3.21
C ILE A 112 13.78 4.06 2.80
N LEU A 113 13.92 2.88 3.39
CA LEU A 113 15.10 2.03 3.31
C LEU A 113 14.83 0.70 2.60
N ASN A 114 15.89 0.09 2.07
CA ASN A 114 15.84 -1.21 1.44
C ASN A 114 16.62 -2.23 2.28
N GLY A 115 15.93 -3.18 2.88
CA GLY A 115 16.51 -4.28 3.66
C GLY A 115 16.43 -5.64 2.98
N ARG A 116 16.14 -5.69 1.67
CA ARG A 116 15.82 -6.93 0.96
C ARG A 116 17.00 -7.91 0.85
N SER A 117 18.22 -7.42 0.70
CA SER A 117 19.46 -8.21 0.60
C SER A 117 20.53 -7.63 1.52
N ASP A 118 21.60 -8.38 1.78
CA ASP A 118 22.63 -7.96 2.73
C ASP A 118 23.39 -6.71 2.23
N GLU A 119 23.62 -6.57 0.94
CA GLU A 119 24.22 -5.35 0.37
C GLU A 119 23.30 -4.13 0.57
N LYS A 120 21.99 -4.31 0.44
CA LYS A 120 21.01 -3.26 0.67
C LYS A 120 20.88 -2.91 2.14
N LYS A 121 20.96 -3.90 3.04
CA LYS A 121 21.04 -3.69 4.49
C LYS A 121 22.28 -2.85 4.85
N GLN A 122 23.45 -3.16 4.31
CA GLN A 122 24.67 -2.37 4.58
C GLN A 122 24.49 -0.90 4.15
N ALA A 123 23.93 -0.66 2.96
CA ALA A 123 23.61 0.70 2.53
C ALA A 123 22.60 1.40 3.44
N ALA A 124 21.60 0.68 3.96
CA ALA A 124 20.62 1.19 4.91
C ALA A 124 21.23 1.52 6.28
N LEU A 125 22.19 0.71 6.76
CA LEU A 125 22.90 0.95 8.02
C LEU A 125 23.69 2.27 7.98
N LEU A 126 24.36 2.58 6.86
CA LEU A 126 25.06 3.86 6.68
C LEU A 126 24.13 5.07 6.82
N TRP A 127 22.87 4.96 6.40
CA TRP A 127 21.88 6.02 6.63
C TRP A 127 21.44 6.11 8.08
N LEU A 128 21.24 4.97 8.75
CA LEU A 128 20.84 4.91 10.15
C LEU A 128 21.95 5.47 11.07
N GLU A 129 23.21 5.20 10.76
CA GLU A 129 24.37 5.76 11.48
C GLU A 129 24.46 7.28 11.32
N TYR A 130 24.20 7.78 10.10
CA TYR A 130 24.22 9.21 9.80
C TYR A 130 23.15 10.02 10.55
N LEU A 131 22.07 9.39 11.02
CA LEU A 131 21.04 10.08 11.81
C LEU A 131 21.59 10.78 13.05
N ASN A 132 22.64 10.23 13.67
CA ASN A 132 23.28 10.83 14.85
C ASN A 132 24.09 12.09 14.52
N VAL A 133 24.37 12.33 13.24
CA VAL A 133 25.13 13.50 12.77
C VAL A 133 24.22 14.70 12.51
N LEU A 134 22.91 14.48 12.32
CA LEU A 134 21.95 15.55 12.06
C LEU A 134 21.64 16.34 13.35
N PRO A 135 22.10 17.61 13.47
CA PRO A 135 22.14 18.34 14.74
C PRO A 135 20.75 18.72 15.27
N HIS A 136 19.77 18.86 14.39
CA HIS A 136 18.42 19.32 14.73
C HIS A 136 17.37 18.20 14.73
N LEU A 137 17.79 16.95 14.50
CA LEU A 137 16.88 15.82 14.34
C LEU A 137 16.17 15.51 15.67
N LYS A 138 14.84 15.65 15.66
CA LYS A 138 13.97 15.39 16.82
C LYS A 138 13.34 14.01 16.73
N ARG A 139 12.79 13.66 15.56
CA ARG A 139 11.98 12.45 15.37
C ARG A 139 12.22 11.77 14.04
N VAL A 140 12.22 10.44 14.05
CA VAL A 140 12.53 9.59 12.90
C VAL A 140 11.49 8.49 12.73
N GLY A 141 10.89 8.42 11.55
CA GLY A 141 10.12 7.27 11.08
C GLY A 141 10.89 6.53 9.99
N ILE A 142 10.77 5.20 9.94
CA ILE A 142 11.33 4.39 8.86
C ILE A 142 10.21 3.70 8.09
N VAL A 143 10.32 3.69 6.76
CA VAL A 143 9.55 2.77 5.90
C VAL A 143 10.54 1.79 5.28
N LEU A 144 10.49 0.53 5.69
CA LEU A 144 11.44 -0.49 5.31
C LEU A 144 10.83 -1.44 4.26
N LEU A 145 11.41 -1.47 3.07
CA LEU A 145 11.25 -2.60 2.16
C LEU A 145 12.01 -3.79 2.76
N GLY A 146 11.31 -4.67 3.47
CA GLY A 146 11.88 -5.78 4.24
C GLY A 146 12.46 -6.92 3.39
N ASP A 147 13.12 -7.86 4.08
CA ASP A 147 13.56 -9.14 3.51
C ASP A 147 12.32 -9.98 3.12
N GLU A 148 12.31 -10.56 1.91
CA GLU A 148 11.20 -11.42 1.43
C GLU A 148 11.01 -12.68 2.29
N LYS A 149 12.03 -13.06 3.07
CA LYS A 149 11.99 -14.13 4.10
C LYS A 149 11.64 -13.62 5.50
N CYS A 150 11.24 -12.35 5.62
CA CYS A 150 10.77 -11.73 6.85
C CYS A 150 11.82 -11.65 7.98
N ARG A 151 13.10 -11.52 7.62
CA ARG A 151 14.25 -11.43 8.55
C ARG A 151 14.69 -9.98 8.72
N ASN A 152 14.03 -9.25 9.62
CA ASN A 152 14.24 -7.81 9.79
C ASN A 152 14.87 -7.42 11.14
N ASP A 153 15.30 -8.40 11.96
CA ASP A 153 15.76 -8.18 13.34
C ASP A 153 16.95 -7.22 13.47
N TRP A 154 17.76 -7.09 12.41
CA TRP A 154 18.91 -6.18 12.35
C TRP A 154 18.54 -4.71 12.62
N ILE A 155 17.29 -4.30 12.36
CA ILE A 155 16.84 -2.92 12.57
C ILE A 155 16.41 -2.65 14.01
N LEU A 156 16.17 -3.69 14.82
CA LEU A 156 15.58 -3.55 16.16
C LEU A 156 16.41 -2.65 17.07
N LYS A 157 17.74 -2.76 17.03
CA LYS A 157 18.65 -1.93 17.83
C LYS A 157 18.51 -0.42 17.59
N TYR A 158 17.92 -0.01 16.46
CA TYR A 158 17.71 1.40 16.13
C TYR A 158 16.37 1.94 16.61
N LEU A 159 15.43 1.10 17.02
CA LEU A 159 14.14 1.54 17.55
C LEU A 159 14.31 2.15 18.94
N ARG A 160 13.56 3.22 19.25
CA ARG A 160 13.59 3.87 20.57
C ARG A 160 13.30 2.92 21.72
N LYS A 161 12.38 1.96 21.53
CA LYS A 161 12.08 0.93 22.54
C LYS A 161 13.27 0.03 22.91
N HIS A 162 14.32 0.04 22.09
CA HIS A 162 15.58 -0.68 22.30
C HIS A 162 16.78 0.27 22.50
N GLY A 163 16.54 1.55 22.83
CA GLY A 163 17.59 2.55 23.07
C GLY A 163 18.12 3.26 21.81
N GLY A 164 17.53 3.01 20.64
CA GLY A 164 17.90 3.71 19.40
C GLY A 164 17.14 5.04 19.21
N ILE A 165 17.21 5.60 17.99
CA ILE A 165 16.64 6.93 17.65
C ILE A 165 15.32 6.86 16.85
N VAL A 166 14.98 5.69 16.28
CA VAL A 166 13.81 5.52 15.41
C VAL A 166 12.53 5.43 16.25
N ASP A 167 11.63 6.38 16.08
CA ASP A 167 10.34 6.48 16.79
C ASP A 167 9.31 5.45 16.30
N VAL A 168 9.35 5.14 15.01
CA VAL A 168 8.37 4.24 14.38
C VAL A 168 8.93 3.57 13.13
N LEU A 169 8.53 2.33 12.93
CA LEU A 169 8.88 1.51 11.77
C LEU A 169 7.62 1.01 11.06
N PHE A 170 7.54 1.27 9.76
CA PHE A 170 6.61 0.64 8.84
C PHE A 170 7.39 -0.39 8.01
N VAL A 171 7.01 -1.66 8.04
CA VAL A 171 7.75 -2.74 7.37
C VAL A 171 6.91 -3.44 6.30
N VAL A 172 7.51 -3.65 5.14
CA VAL A 172 6.92 -4.44 4.06
C VAL A 172 7.15 -5.92 4.30
N TYR A 173 6.15 -6.74 3.95
CA TYR A 173 6.03 -8.18 4.25
C TYR A 173 5.79 -8.49 5.72
N ASP A 174 5.14 -9.62 5.97
CA ASP A 174 4.78 -10.04 7.32
C ASP A 174 5.99 -10.05 8.25
N TRP A 175 5.79 -9.69 9.51
CA TRP A 175 6.81 -9.83 10.53
C TRP A 175 6.14 -9.97 11.89
N LYS A 176 6.55 -11.00 12.64
CA LYS A 176 5.97 -11.36 13.94
C LYS A 176 6.05 -10.25 14.98
N LEU A 177 6.98 -9.31 14.81
CA LEU A 177 7.18 -8.19 15.74
C LEU A 177 6.32 -6.97 15.44
N VAL A 178 5.46 -7.00 14.41
CA VAL A 178 4.48 -5.93 14.19
C VAL A 178 3.49 -5.89 15.36
N ASP A 179 3.54 -4.79 16.11
CA ASP A 179 2.78 -4.58 17.35
C ASP A 179 1.70 -3.49 17.21
N ASN A 180 1.60 -2.84 16.05
CA ASN A 180 0.70 -1.71 15.79
C ASN A 180 0.85 -0.55 16.78
N LYS A 181 2.04 -0.42 17.38
CA LYS A 181 2.40 0.64 18.33
C LYS A 181 3.69 1.35 17.91
N ASP A 182 4.75 0.58 17.69
CA ASP A 182 6.08 1.05 17.28
C ASP A 182 6.48 0.44 15.94
N ILE A 183 5.95 -0.74 15.61
CA ILE A 183 6.18 -1.46 14.37
C ILE A 183 4.83 -1.71 13.72
N PHE A 184 4.66 -1.24 12.49
CA PHE A 184 3.45 -1.32 11.68
C PHE A 184 3.72 -2.06 10.37
N GLN A 185 2.72 -2.79 9.86
CA GLN A 185 2.80 -3.41 8.54
C GLN A 185 2.56 -2.35 7.46
N TRP A 186 3.34 -2.41 6.37
CA TRP A 186 3.21 -1.57 5.19
C TRP A 186 2.94 -2.42 3.95
N PRO A 187 2.04 -1.98 3.03
CA PRO A 187 1.80 -2.71 1.79
C PRO A 187 2.99 -2.56 0.83
N LEU A 188 3.34 -3.62 0.10
CA LEU A 188 4.40 -3.59 -0.92
C LEU A 188 4.11 -2.58 -2.04
N GLY A 189 2.84 -2.46 -2.44
CA GLY A 189 2.41 -1.57 -3.51
C GLY A 189 2.74 -2.09 -4.91
N VAL A 190 2.84 -1.17 -5.87
CA VAL A 190 3.15 -1.48 -7.28
C VAL A 190 4.66 -1.34 -7.55
N ALA A 191 5.15 -1.93 -8.65
CA ALA A 191 6.57 -1.82 -9.03
C ALA A 191 6.90 -0.45 -9.66
N THR A 192 6.95 0.61 -8.87
CA THR A 192 7.30 1.98 -9.31
C THR A 192 8.67 2.08 -9.96
N TYR A 193 9.65 1.27 -9.54
CA TYR A 193 10.96 1.17 -10.20
C TYR A 193 10.88 0.68 -11.65
N ARG A 194 9.76 0.07 -12.06
CA ARG A 194 9.44 -0.28 -13.46
C ARG A 194 8.50 0.73 -14.12
N ARG A 195 8.39 1.93 -13.54
CA ARG A 195 7.53 3.02 -13.98
C ARG A 195 6.06 2.62 -14.06
N PHE A 196 5.60 1.72 -13.19
CA PHE A 196 4.19 1.38 -13.12
C PHE A 196 3.37 2.64 -12.71
N PRO A 197 2.32 3.02 -13.45
CA PRO A 197 1.71 4.32 -13.30
C PRO A 197 0.79 4.42 -12.07
N ALA A 198 0.69 5.63 -11.51
CA ALA A 198 -0.35 5.97 -10.54
C ALA A 198 -1.67 6.28 -11.27
N VAL A 199 -2.68 5.43 -11.08
CA VAL A 199 -4.01 5.58 -11.67
C VAL A 199 -4.95 6.24 -10.65
N LYS A 200 -5.46 7.44 -10.96
CA LYS A 200 -6.35 8.22 -10.05
C LYS A 200 -7.84 7.98 -10.33
N ASP A 201 -8.25 8.03 -11.59
CA ASP A 201 -9.66 7.95 -11.99
C ASP A 201 -9.96 6.74 -12.89
N LEU A 202 -9.77 5.54 -12.35
CA LEU A 202 -10.09 4.33 -13.09
C LEU A 202 -11.61 4.22 -13.28
N LYS A 203 -12.06 4.38 -14.52
CA LYS A 203 -13.43 4.04 -14.95
C LYS A 203 -13.44 2.61 -15.45
N ILE A 204 -14.05 1.70 -14.69
CA ILE A 204 -14.29 0.33 -15.14
C ILE A 204 -15.60 0.32 -15.94
N THR A 205 -15.57 -0.34 -17.10
CA THR A 205 -16.79 -0.67 -17.85
C THR A 205 -17.38 -1.98 -17.34
N ASP A 206 -18.70 -2.07 -17.25
CA ASP A 206 -19.38 -3.31 -16.87
C ASP A 206 -19.37 -4.35 -18.00
N SER A 207 -18.98 -3.96 -19.21
CA SER A 207 -18.86 -4.86 -20.36
C SER A 207 -17.93 -6.04 -20.08
N PRO A 208 -18.18 -7.22 -20.70
CA PRO A 208 -17.24 -8.34 -20.68
C PRO A 208 -15.85 -7.90 -21.13
N ARG A 209 -14.81 -8.46 -20.49
CA ARG A 209 -13.41 -8.26 -20.90
C ARG A 209 -12.98 -9.35 -21.89
N LYS A 210 -11.91 -9.07 -22.63
CA LYS A 210 -11.40 -9.98 -23.68
C LYS A 210 -10.91 -11.31 -23.12
N HIS A 211 -10.34 -11.29 -21.92
CA HIS A 211 -9.76 -12.46 -21.27
C HIS A 211 -10.42 -12.68 -19.92
N PHE A 212 -10.74 -13.93 -19.61
CA PHE A 212 -11.26 -14.25 -18.29
C PHE A 212 -10.15 -14.10 -17.24
N CYS A 213 -8.96 -14.63 -17.50
CA CYS A 213 -7.83 -14.44 -16.61
C CYS A 213 -6.50 -14.14 -17.31
N ASN A 214 -5.51 -13.67 -16.55
CA ASN A 214 -4.14 -13.51 -17.03
C ASN A 214 -3.07 -13.92 -16.02
N PHE A 215 -1.90 -14.28 -16.53
CA PHE A 215 -0.67 -14.41 -15.75
C PHE A 215 0.50 -13.78 -16.51
N VAL A 216 1.05 -12.70 -15.95
CA VAL A 216 2.27 -12.06 -16.48
C VAL A 216 3.36 -12.08 -15.43
N GLY A 217 4.57 -12.55 -15.77
CA GLY A 217 5.67 -12.55 -14.80
C GLY A 217 6.88 -13.40 -15.17
N THR A 218 7.91 -13.33 -14.31
CA THR A 218 9.08 -14.20 -14.43
C THR A 218 8.78 -15.58 -13.84
N VAL A 219 9.06 -16.62 -14.62
CA VAL A 219 8.87 -18.03 -14.26
C VAL A 219 10.21 -18.67 -13.99
N TYR A 220 10.39 -19.20 -12.78
CA TYR A 220 11.56 -19.98 -12.40
C TYR A 220 11.25 -21.47 -12.50
N LYS A 221 12.25 -22.29 -12.82
CA LYS A 221 12.09 -23.75 -12.82
C LYS A 221 11.63 -24.24 -11.44
N ASN A 222 10.81 -25.28 -11.42
CA ASN A 222 10.31 -25.93 -10.20
C ASN A 222 9.65 -24.94 -9.21
N SER A 223 8.93 -23.95 -9.73
CA SER A 223 8.17 -22.99 -8.92
C SER A 223 6.68 -23.11 -9.19
N SER A 224 5.84 -22.61 -8.27
CA SER A 224 4.40 -22.53 -8.51
C SER A 224 4.05 -21.77 -9.80
N ARG A 225 4.85 -20.74 -10.12
CA ARG A 225 4.73 -20.00 -11.39
C ARG A 225 4.94 -20.88 -12.63
N SER A 226 5.87 -21.83 -12.59
CA SER A 226 6.07 -22.79 -13.69
C SER A 226 4.92 -23.79 -13.78
N HIS A 227 4.40 -24.25 -12.64
CA HIS A 227 3.26 -25.15 -12.61
C HIS A 227 2.01 -24.45 -13.18
N LEU A 228 1.70 -23.24 -12.73
CA LEU A 228 0.57 -22.47 -13.25
C LEU A 228 0.71 -22.19 -14.76
N LYS A 229 1.90 -21.81 -15.23
CA LYS A 229 2.16 -21.63 -16.66
C LYS A 229 1.81 -22.90 -17.44
N GLN A 230 2.23 -24.06 -16.93
CA GLN A 230 1.96 -25.35 -17.57
C GLN A 230 0.45 -25.64 -17.62
N MET A 231 -0.28 -25.44 -16.51
CA MET A 231 -1.73 -25.63 -16.48
C MET A 231 -2.48 -24.74 -17.49
N ILE A 232 -2.03 -23.49 -17.68
CA ILE A 232 -2.59 -22.57 -18.69
C ILE A 232 -2.29 -23.10 -20.11
N MET A 233 -1.04 -23.51 -20.38
CA MET A 233 -0.64 -24.03 -21.69
C MET A 233 -1.39 -25.31 -22.07
N ASP A 234 -1.60 -26.19 -21.09
CA ASP A 234 -2.31 -27.47 -21.25
C ASP A 234 -3.84 -27.31 -21.30
N ARG A 235 -4.35 -26.07 -21.19
CA ARG A 235 -5.79 -25.74 -21.20
C ARG A 235 -6.58 -26.53 -20.14
N GLN A 236 -6.03 -26.67 -18.94
CA GLN A 236 -6.67 -27.41 -17.85
C GLN A 236 -7.88 -26.70 -17.22
N PHE A 237 -8.16 -25.45 -17.63
CA PHE A 237 -9.25 -24.64 -17.10
C PHE A 237 -10.39 -24.51 -18.12
N PRO A 238 -11.66 -24.45 -17.68
CA PRO A 238 -12.81 -24.32 -18.57
C PRO A 238 -12.97 -22.91 -19.18
N PHE A 239 -12.04 -22.00 -18.90
CA PHE A 239 -12.06 -20.60 -19.33
C PHE A 239 -10.71 -20.16 -19.90
N SER A 240 -10.73 -19.10 -20.70
CA SER A 240 -9.53 -18.60 -21.38
C SER A 240 -8.66 -17.75 -20.47
N CYS A 241 -7.38 -18.10 -20.41
CA CYS A 241 -6.37 -17.36 -19.67
C CYS A 241 -5.20 -17.01 -20.58
N VAL A 242 -4.74 -15.77 -20.54
CA VAL A 242 -3.53 -15.35 -21.28
C VAL A 242 -2.31 -15.36 -20.39
N SER A 243 -1.22 -15.92 -20.88
CA SER A 243 0.06 -15.90 -20.17
C SER A 243 1.13 -15.18 -20.97
N TYR A 244 1.85 -14.25 -20.33
CA TYR A 244 3.06 -13.64 -20.90
C TYR A 244 4.19 -13.74 -19.89
N VAL A 245 5.14 -14.65 -20.15
CA VAL A 245 6.16 -15.00 -19.16
C VAL A 245 7.56 -14.69 -19.66
N ARG A 246 8.47 -14.44 -18.71
CA ARG A 246 9.92 -14.35 -18.97
C ARG A 246 10.63 -15.45 -18.22
N GLU A 247 11.65 -16.03 -18.82
CA GLU A 247 12.50 -17.02 -18.15
C GLU A 247 13.49 -16.38 -17.16
N LYS A 248 13.87 -15.12 -17.43
CA LYS A 248 14.82 -14.36 -16.60
C LYS A 248 14.17 -13.10 -16.06
N TRP A 249 14.57 -12.74 -14.86
CA TRP A 249 14.18 -11.48 -14.25
C TRP A 249 15.08 -10.36 -14.79
N LEU A 250 14.46 -9.25 -15.16
CA LEU A 250 15.16 -8.04 -15.62
C LEU A 250 14.85 -6.88 -14.67
N PRO A 251 15.82 -6.01 -14.34
CA PRO A 251 15.59 -4.90 -13.43
C PRO A 251 14.66 -3.86 -14.06
N ASN A 252 14.94 -3.46 -15.29
CA ASN A 252 14.20 -2.43 -16.00
C ASN A 252 13.10 -3.03 -16.87
N GLU A 253 12.04 -2.25 -17.05
CA GLU A 253 10.94 -2.59 -17.96
C GLU A 253 10.98 -1.72 -19.21
N THR A 254 10.75 -2.34 -20.38
CA THR A 254 10.64 -1.57 -21.62
C THR A 254 9.26 -0.92 -21.72
N THR A 255 9.16 0.24 -22.37
CA THR A 255 7.87 0.92 -22.59
C THR A 255 6.85 -0.02 -23.26
N GLU A 256 7.28 -0.77 -24.27
CA GLU A 256 6.40 -1.71 -24.99
C GLU A 256 5.84 -2.81 -24.06
N SER A 257 6.70 -3.42 -23.25
CA SER A 257 6.27 -4.52 -22.38
C SER A 257 5.45 -4.03 -21.19
N LEU A 258 5.72 -2.83 -20.66
CA LEU A 258 4.86 -2.16 -19.68
C LEU A 258 3.47 -1.87 -20.26
N LEU A 259 3.40 -1.26 -21.46
CA LEU A 259 2.12 -0.97 -22.11
C LEU A 259 1.33 -2.23 -22.42
N ARG A 260 2.01 -3.30 -22.85
CA ARG A 260 1.41 -4.62 -23.05
C ARG A 260 0.83 -5.17 -21.74
N TYR A 261 1.59 -5.10 -20.64
CA TYR A 261 1.13 -5.56 -19.35
C TYR A 261 -0.10 -4.77 -18.86
N ILE A 262 -0.06 -3.45 -18.94
CA ILE A 262 -1.21 -2.58 -18.63
C ILE A 262 -2.43 -2.96 -19.49
N ASN A 263 -2.23 -3.19 -20.79
CA ASN A 263 -3.29 -3.61 -21.68
C ASN A 263 -3.90 -4.97 -21.29
N ILE A 264 -3.07 -5.93 -20.87
CA ILE A 264 -3.54 -7.22 -20.37
C ILE A 264 -4.38 -7.02 -19.10
N LEU A 265 -3.91 -6.23 -18.13
CA LEU A 265 -4.64 -5.96 -16.90
C LEU A 265 -6.01 -5.31 -17.16
N LYS A 266 -6.07 -4.31 -18.06
CA LYS A 266 -7.33 -3.65 -18.46
C LYS A 266 -8.33 -4.59 -19.12
N ASN A 267 -7.83 -5.60 -19.83
CA ASN A 267 -8.63 -6.51 -20.65
C ASN A 267 -8.79 -7.91 -20.05
N SER A 268 -8.44 -8.11 -18.78
CA SER A 268 -8.61 -9.39 -18.07
C SER A 268 -9.45 -9.23 -16.82
N ASP A 269 -10.46 -10.06 -16.61
CA ASP A 269 -11.29 -9.99 -15.40
C ASP A 269 -10.48 -10.36 -14.14
N PHE A 270 -9.68 -11.42 -14.21
CA PHE A 270 -8.86 -11.90 -13.11
C PHE A 270 -7.36 -11.83 -13.44
N THR A 271 -6.53 -11.53 -12.43
CA THR A 271 -5.07 -11.66 -12.49
C THR A 271 -4.62 -12.74 -11.55
N LEU A 272 -3.99 -13.78 -12.09
CA LEU A 272 -3.43 -14.86 -11.29
C LEU A 272 -2.11 -14.41 -10.67
N CYS A 273 -2.00 -14.59 -9.36
CA CYS A 273 -0.89 -14.14 -8.51
C CYS A 273 -0.19 -15.32 -7.81
N PRO A 274 0.46 -16.27 -8.52
CA PRO A 274 1.29 -17.32 -7.92
C PRO A 274 2.40 -16.78 -7.06
N VAL A 275 2.68 -17.51 -6.00
CA VAL A 275 3.72 -17.16 -5.03
C VAL A 275 5.08 -17.01 -5.71
N GLY A 276 5.86 -16.06 -5.22
CA GLY A 276 7.26 -15.85 -5.63
C GLY A 276 8.22 -16.26 -4.53
N ARG A 277 9.15 -15.35 -4.21
CA ARG A 277 9.94 -15.43 -2.98
C ARG A 277 9.12 -15.10 -1.74
N ASN A 278 8.08 -14.28 -1.91
CA ASN A 278 7.04 -14.00 -0.92
C ASN A 278 5.67 -14.12 -1.59
N THR A 279 4.63 -14.34 -0.79
CA THR A 279 3.21 -14.40 -1.19
C THR A 279 2.69 -13.05 -1.65
N GLU A 280 3.06 -11.99 -0.93
CA GLU A 280 2.75 -10.63 -1.34
C GLU A 280 3.64 -10.24 -2.52
N CYS A 281 3.04 -9.87 -3.64
CA CYS A 281 3.79 -9.47 -4.83
C CYS A 281 3.13 -8.26 -5.52
N TYR A 282 3.93 -7.52 -6.28
CA TYR A 282 3.49 -6.30 -6.98
C TYR A 282 2.23 -6.51 -7.82
N ARG A 283 2.07 -7.68 -8.44
CA ARG A 283 0.91 -8.01 -9.30
C ARG A 283 -0.42 -7.87 -8.60
N ILE A 284 -0.49 -8.10 -7.29
CA ILE A 284 -1.73 -7.93 -6.53
C ILE A 284 -2.20 -6.47 -6.66
N TYR A 285 -1.31 -5.53 -6.36
CA TYR A 285 -1.60 -4.09 -6.39
C TYR A 285 -1.73 -3.54 -7.82
N GLU A 286 -0.96 -4.07 -8.75
CA GLU A 286 -1.01 -3.68 -10.17
C GLU A 286 -2.33 -4.10 -10.81
N ALA A 287 -2.82 -5.31 -10.51
CA ALA A 287 -4.12 -5.80 -10.96
C ALA A 287 -5.26 -4.90 -10.47
N LEU A 288 -5.25 -4.55 -9.18
CA LEU A 288 -6.24 -3.65 -8.58
C LEU A 288 -6.23 -2.26 -9.22
N SER A 289 -5.05 -1.76 -9.62
CA SER A 289 -4.90 -0.45 -10.27
C SER A 289 -5.62 -0.35 -11.62
N PHE A 290 -5.96 -1.48 -12.24
CA PHE A 290 -6.74 -1.56 -13.49
C PHE A 290 -8.03 -2.39 -13.36
N GLY A 291 -8.45 -2.68 -12.12
CA GLY A 291 -9.68 -3.41 -11.83
C GLY A 291 -9.69 -4.85 -12.32
N SER A 292 -8.53 -5.47 -12.44
CA SER A 292 -8.42 -6.92 -12.59
C SER A 292 -8.35 -7.54 -11.19
N ILE A 293 -9.19 -8.53 -10.93
CA ILE A 293 -9.38 -9.10 -9.58
C ILE A 293 -8.21 -10.05 -9.26
N PRO A 294 -7.45 -9.84 -8.18
CA PRO A 294 -6.39 -10.75 -7.78
C PRO A 294 -6.94 -12.13 -7.41
N VAL A 295 -6.32 -13.17 -7.97
CA VAL A 295 -6.48 -14.56 -7.56
C VAL A 295 -5.14 -15.02 -7.00
N ILE A 296 -5.08 -15.20 -5.68
CA ILE A 296 -3.83 -15.30 -4.94
C ILE A 296 -3.63 -16.73 -4.47
N GLU A 297 -2.43 -17.24 -4.70
CA GLU A 297 -1.96 -18.46 -4.04
C GLU A 297 -1.52 -18.10 -2.62
N ASP A 298 -2.37 -18.37 -1.63
CA ASP A 298 -2.25 -17.93 -0.24
C ASP A 298 -1.48 -18.94 0.61
N VAL A 299 -0.19 -19.07 0.31
CA VAL A 299 0.71 -20.02 0.99
C VAL A 299 1.74 -19.28 1.82
N VAL A 300 2.23 -19.90 2.90
CA VAL A 300 3.38 -19.38 3.65
C VAL A 300 4.67 -19.74 2.89
N THR A 301 5.50 -18.74 2.61
CA THR A 301 6.82 -18.96 1.98
C THR A 301 7.92 -19.23 3.00
N ASP A 302 9.01 -19.84 2.55
CA ASP A 302 10.21 -20.08 3.35
C ASP A 302 10.70 -18.83 4.11
N GLY A 303 11.17 -19.02 5.34
CA GLY A 303 11.74 -17.96 6.17
C GLY A 303 11.04 -17.84 7.51
N GLN A 304 10.95 -16.61 8.01
CA GLN A 304 10.33 -16.27 9.29
C GLN A 304 8.92 -15.66 9.14
N CYS A 305 8.40 -15.64 7.91
CA CYS A 305 7.04 -15.17 7.60
C CYS A 305 6.02 -16.10 8.28
N SER A 306 4.91 -15.54 8.77
CA SER A 306 3.93 -16.30 9.56
C SER A 306 2.50 -16.15 9.09
N SER A 307 2.11 -14.96 8.68
CA SER A 307 0.77 -14.60 8.25
C SER A 307 0.85 -13.89 6.91
N PRO A 308 0.92 -14.63 5.78
CA PRO A 308 0.97 -14.02 4.47
C PRO A 308 -0.25 -13.13 4.26
N LEU A 309 -0.01 -11.97 3.64
CA LEU A 309 -1.06 -11.00 3.29
C LEU A 309 -1.84 -10.47 4.50
N ARG A 310 -1.27 -10.52 5.73
CA ARG A 310 -1.93 -10.10 6.98
C ARG A 310 -2.65 -8.77 6.84
N LEU A 311 -1.97 -7.76 6.30
CA LEU A 311 -2.54 -6.43 6.11
C LEU A 311 -3.74 -6.45 5.15
N LEU A 312 -3.64 -7.16 4.02
CA LEU A 312 -4.73 -7.22 3.04
C LEU A 312 -5.96 -7.94 3.64
N LYS A 313 -5.74 -9.00 4.43
CA LYS A 313 -6.77 -9.74 5.15
C LYS A 313 -7.42 -8.90 6.26
N GLU A 314 -6.62 -8.16 7.04
CA GLU A 314 -7.11 -7.24 8.09
C GLU A 314 -8.07 -6.19 7.53
N TYR A 315 -7.81 -5.71 6.31
CA TYR A 315 -8.67 -4.76 5.61
C TYR A 315 -9.77 -5.44 4.78
N ASN A 316 -10.04 -6.74 4.97
CA ASN A 316 -11.07 -7.51 4.29
C ASN A 316 -11.01 -7.41 2.75
N ALA A 317 -9.81 -7.60 2.19
CA ALA A 317 -9.63 -7.59 0.75
C ALA A 317 -10.53 -8.61 0.03
N PRO A 318 -11.35 -8.19 -0.95
CA PRO A 318 -12.32 -9.05 -1.64
C PRO A 318 -11.66 -9.84 -2.78
N PHE A 319 -10.56 -10.53 -2.48
CA PHE A 319 -9.78 -11.32 -3.43
C PHE A 319 -10.25 -12.77 -3.44
N VAL A 320 -9.78 -13.51 -4.45
CA VAL A 320 -9.94 -14.97 -4.49
C VAL A 320 -8.66 -15.59 -3.92
N TYR A 321 -8.75 -16.26 -2.79
CA TYR A 321 -7.62 -16.93 -2.14
C TYR A 321 -7.68 -18.43 -2.44
N LEU A 322 -6.54 -19.00 -2.85
CA LEU A 322 -6.39 -20.40 -3.19
C LEU A 322 -5.21 -20.99 -2.42
N ASP A 323 -5.39 -22.16 -1.85
CA ASP A 323 -4.26 -22.89 -1.24
C ASP A 323 -3.36 -23.56 -2.29
N ASN A 324 -3.95 -23.90 -3.46
CA ASN A 324 -3.23 -24.42 -4.61
C ASN A 324 -4.03 -24.17 -5.92
N TRP A 325 -3.33 -24.25 -7.05
CA TRP A 325 -3.90 -23.97 -8.37
C TRP A 325 -4.93 -24.99 -8.87
N GLY A 326 -5.00 -26.18 -8.28
CA GLY A 326 -6.01 -27.19 -8.61
C GLY A 326 -7.44 -26.73 -8.31
N HIS A 327 -7.63 -25.81 -7.35
CA HIS A 327 -8.93 -25.25 -7.00
C HIS A 327 -9.36 -24.06 -7.87
N LEU A 328 -8.56 -23.67 -8.86
CA LEU A 328 -8.85 -22.50 -9.68
C LEU A 328 -10.17 -22.68 -10.46
N SER A 329 -10.36 -23.85 -11.09
CA SER A 329 -11.59 -24.16 -11.85
C SER A 329 -12.84 -24.15 -10.97
N SER A 330 -12.78 -24.75 -9.77
CA SER A 330 -13.94 -24.76 -8.86
C SER A 330 -14.26 -23.38 -8.29
N SER A 331 -13.24 -22.54 -8.10
CA SER A 331 -13.41 -21.20 -7.51
C SER A 331 -13.97 -20.19 -8.50
N LEU A 332 -13.60 -20.30 -9.79
CA LEU A 332 -13.97 -19.32 -10.81
C LEU A 332 -14.92 -19.84 -11.90
N GLY A 333 -15.03 -21.15 -12.10
CA GLY A 333 -15.77 -21.73 -13.23
C GLY A 333 -17.24 -21.32 -13.28
N ASN A 334 -17.87 -21.14 -12.11
CA ASN A 334 -19.26 -20.68 -12.01
C ASN A 334 -19.46 -19.20 -12.42
N LEU A 335 -18.38 -18.46 -12.68
CA LEU A 335 -18.40 -17.05 -13.07
C LEU A 335 -18.16 -16.82 -14.57
N THR A 336 -17.76 -17.85 -15.33
CA THR A 336 -17.35 -17.72 -16.74
C THR A 336 -18.44 -17.10 -17.61
N ASP A 337 -19.70 -17.50 -17.43
CA ASP A 337 -20.84 -16.95 -18.19
C ASP A 337 -21.61 -15.84 -17.44
N LYS A 338 -21.11 -15.43 -16.26
CA LYS A 338 -21.78 -14.47 -15.37
C LYS A 338 -21.09 -13.11 -15.37
N TRP A 339 -20.86 -12.55 -16.55
CA TRP A 339 -20.11 -11.30 -16.73
C TRP A 339 -20.64 -10.12 -15.88
N ARG A 340 -21.95 -10.04 -15.61
CA ARG A 340 -22.53 -9.03 -14.72
C ARG A 340 -22.08 -9.18 -13.27
N GLN A 341 -21.97 -10.42 -12.79
CA GLN A 341 -21.45 -10.71 -11.45
C GLN A 341 -19.96 -10.36 -11.39
N VAL A 342 -19.20 -10.71 -12.43
CA VAL A 342 -17.78 -10.36 -12.54
C VAL A 342 -17.57 -8.84 -12.58
N ALA A 343 -18.40 -8.10 -13.32
CA ALA A 343 -18.39 -6.63 -13.33
C ALA A 343 -18.62 -6.04 -11.92
N LYS A 344 -19.59 -6.58 -11.17
CA LYS A 344 -19.81 -6.20 -9.77
C LYS A 344 -18.57 -6.46 -8.91
N LEU A 345 -17.92 -7.61 -9.04
CA LEU A 345 -16.69 -7.94 -8.32
C LEU A 345 -15.52 -7.00 -8.68
N ARG A 346 -15.39 -6.61 -9.96
CA ARG A 346 -14.39 -5.63 -10.42
C ARG A 346 -14.61 -4.26 -9.76
N ASN A 347 -15.86 -3.77 -9.77
CA ASN A 347 -16.22 -2.50 -9.13
C ASN A 347 -15.98 -2.54 -7.62
N GLN A 348 -16.32 -3.65 -6.95
CA GLN A 348 -16.03 -3.86 -5.53
C GLN A 348 -14.53 -3.82 -5.24
N ASN A 349 -13.70 -4.50 -6.04
CA ASN A 349 -12.24 -4.53 -5.86
C ASN A 349 -11.60 -3.15 -6.04
N VAL A 350 -12.04 -2.37 -7.02
CA VAL A 350 -11.52 -1.01 -7.25
C VAL A 350 -11.96 -0.04 -6.16
N SER A 351 -13.22 -0.11 -5.73
CA SER A 351 -13.71 0.68 -4.60
C SER A 351 -12.95 0.33 -3.31
N TRP A 352 -12.73 -0.96 -3.07
CA TRP A 352 -11.92 -1.44 -1.96
C TRP A 352 -10.49 -0.90 -2.04
N TYR A 353 -9.81 -1.01 -3.18
CA TYR A 353 -8.41 -0.57 -3.29
C TYR A 353 -8.26 0.95 -3.12
N LYS A 354 -9.19 1.74 -3.67
CA LYS A 354 -9.25 3.19 -3.43
C LYS A 354 -9.37 3.50 -1.93
N SER A 355 -10.29 2.81 -1.26
CA SER A 355 -10.52 2.98 0.18
C SER A 355 -9.30 2.52 1.00
N PHE A 356 -8.69 1.39 0.64
CA PHE A 356 -7.48 0.86 1.26
C PHE A 356 -6.34 1.88 1.22
N LYS A 357 -6.05 2.49 0.06
CA LYS A 357 -5.00 3.53 -0.04
C LYS A 357 -5.28 4.73 0.86
N LEU A 358 -6.55 5.17 0.95
CA LEU A 358 -6.95 6.28 1.84
C LEU A 358 -6.78 5.91 3.31
N LEU A 359 -7.14 4.68 3.70
CA LEU A 359 -6.97 4.20 5.06
C LEU A 359 -5.49 4.06 5.43
N ILE A 360 -4.66 3.53 4.53
CA ILE A 360 -3.20 3.45 4.73
C ILE A 360 -2.58 4.85 4.83
N ARG A 361 -2.98 5.81 3.99
CA ARG A 361 -2.57 7.22 4.09
C ARG A 361 -2.96 7.80 5.45
N GLY A 362 -4.21 7.64 5.86
CA GLY A 362 -4.73 8.14 7.13
C GLY A 362 -3.97 7.54 8.32
N LYS A 363 -3.74 6.23 8.31
CA LYS A 363 -2.98 5.52 9.35
C LYS A 363 -1.53 6.01 9.42
N PHE A 364 -0.85 6.16 8.27
CA PHE A 364 0.51 6.69 8.21
C PHE A 364 0.60 8.07 8.86
N ILE A 365 -0.25 9.01 8.43
CA ILE A 365 -0.26 10.38 8.94
C ILE A 365 -0.63 10.41 10.42
N GLN A 366 -1.62 9.62 10.85
CA GLN A 366 -2.03 9.54 12.25
C GLN A 366 -0.87 9.07 13.13
N VAL A 367 -0.18 8.01 12.73
CA VAL A 367 0.97 7.49 13.48
C VAL A 367 2.09 8.54 13.55
N LEU A 368 2.34 9.28 12.46
CA LEU A 368 3.30 10.40 12.50
C LEU A 368 2.84 11.51 13.45
N LYS A 369 1.55 11.89 13.47
CA LYS A 369 1.04 12.87 14.45
C LYS A 369 1.32 12.41 15.88
N GLU A 370 1.01 11.15 16.18
CA GLU A 370 1.19 10.56 17.50
C GLU A 370 2.66 10.50 17.91
N LYS A 371 3.56 10.14 17.00
CA LYS A 371 4.98 9.98 17.31
C LYS A 371 5.77 11.29 17.24
N PHE A 372 5.40 12.19 16.34
CA PHE A 372 6.18 13.41 16.07
C PHE A 372 5.68 14.62 16.82
N LEU A 373 4.37 14.78 17.00
CA LEU A 373 3.76 15.99 17.55
C LEU A 373 3.35 15.83 19.00
N LEU A 374 2.89 14.65 19.42
CA LEU A 374 2.55 14.43 20.81
C LEU A 374 3.85 14.25 21.62
N LYS A 375 4.07 15.16 22.58
CA LYS A 375 5.08 14.96 23.61
C LYS A 375 4.61 13.84 24.52
N PHE A 376 5.19 12.66 24.40
CA PHE A 376 5.22 11.75 25.54
C PHE A 376 6.06 12.44 26.62
N GLY A 377 5.43 12.72 27.77
CA GLY A 377 6.09 13.31 28.92
C GLY A 377 7.33 12.50 29.28
N ALA A 378 8.38 13.25 29.65
CA ALA A 378 9.64 12.72 30.15
C ALA A 378 9.45 11.82 31.38
#